data_AF-A0A2M9R6H7-F1
#
_entry.id   AF-A0A2M9R6H7-F1
#
_cell.length_a   1.000
_cell.length_b   1.000
_cell.length_c   1.000
_cell.angle_alpha   90.00
_cell.angle_beta   90.00
_cell.angle_gamma   90.00
#
_symmetry.space_group_name_H-M   'P 1'
#
loop_
_entity.id
_entity.type
_entity.pdbx_description
1 polymer ?
#
loop_
_entity_poly.entity_id
_entity_poly.type
_entity_poly.pdbx_seq_one_letter_code
_entity_poly.pdbx_strand_id
1 'polypeptide(L)'
;MKKLLFIISILFFALCSYGQIPAEQNPGEFVVYAEHTDSIHKIHYQLGRHEPQDYTFEINLSGQWEKIKRNPQNKEKFVHVSAPIYLRIQHDETDNYYFLNSYYDVDMFSFPGLPSDNLQIIAGRYAFYIYNIDKQTLSNELIPGLNQYEGEDAISGLYSGLTLFDNEKFLLGNVQGFGVFCFDISNTAKPVELKQHCTKDQNDGQFYAFFYPKVHESFDIILAKTDVSSVSPNINRFYKKMGTIKYLAKDIQLDTNSVKQPIYTNQGDDLLLRSRRSDLQINLIDGIISIK
;
A
#
# COMPACT_ATOMS: atom_id res chain seq x y z
N MET A 1 -14.97 21.22 35.26
CA MET A 1 -13.65 21.17 34.59
C MET A 1 -13.12 19.76 34.37
N LYS A 2 -13.09 18.84 35.35
CA LYS A 2 -12.55 17.46 35.16
C LYS A 2 -13.27 16.62 34.08
N LYS A 3 -14.60 16.75 33.92
CA LYS A 3 -15.38 16.04 32.89
C LYS A 3 -15.14 16.56 31.46
N LEU A 4 -14.82 17.84 31.29
CA LEU A 4 -14.55 18.45 29.98
C LEU A 4 -13.17 18.03 29.45
N LEU A 5 -12.16 17.98 30.34
CA LEU A 5 -10.84 17.45 30.01
C LEU A 5 -10.90 15.97 29.59
N PHE A 6 -11.71 15.15 30.27
CA PHE A 6 -11.87 13.74 29.93
C PHE A 6 -12.51 13.52 28.54
N ILE A 7 -13.54 14.31 28.19
CA ILE A 7 -14.19 14.24 26.88
C ILE A 7 -13.25 14.73 25.77
N ILE A 8 -12.48 15.80 26.01
CA ILE A 8 -11.46 16.28 25.06
C ILE A 8 -10.38 15.21 24.86
N SER A 9 -9.93 14.54 25.93
CA SER A 9 -8.97 13.43 25.81
C SER A 9 -9.52 12.26 24.99
N ILE A 10 -10.77 11.84 25.21
CA ILE A 10 -11.39 10.75 24.42
C ILE A 10 -11.54 11.15 22.95
N LEU A 11 -11.97 12.37 22.64
CA LEU A 11 -12.04 12.89 21.28
C LEU A 11 -10.66 12.99 20.62
N PHE A 12 -9.62 13.35 21.38
CA PHE A 12 -8.25 13.38 20.88
C PHE A 12 -7.73 11.97 20.56
N PHE A 13 -7.97 10.98 21.42
CA PHE A 13 -7.63 9.58 21.17
C PHE A 13 -8.42 8.99 20.00
N ALA A 14 -9.70 9.34 19.84
CA ALA A 14 -10.52 8.91 18.71
C ALA A 14 -10.12 9.58 17.38
N LEU A 15 -9.58 10.80 17.40
CA LEU A 15 -9.06 11.49 16.21
C LEU A 15 -7.66 10.99 15.80
N CYS A 16 -6.87 10.48 16.75
CA CYS A 16 -5.57 9.87 16.48
C CYS A 16 -5.67 8.51 15.78
N SER A 17 -6.78 7.77 15.93
CA SER A 17 -7.01 6.46 15.31
C SER A 17 -7.68 6.51 13.92
N TYR A 18 -8.09 7.69 13.42
CA TYR A 18 -8.52 7.86 12.03
C TYR A 18 -7.32 7.65 11.10
N GLY A 19 -7.01 6.41 10.71
CA GLY A 19 -5.87 6.09 9.85
C GLY A 19 -5.21 4.75 10.15
N GLN A 20 -5.55 4.13 11.29
CA GLN A 20 -4.93 2.91 11.75
C GLN A 20 -5.97 1.84 12.05
N ILE A 21 -5.60 0.59 11.80
CA ILE A 21 -6.39 -0.57 12.18
C ILE A 21 -6.08 -0.85 13.67
N PRO A 22 -7.09 -0.82 14.56
CA PRO A 22 -6.89 -1.13 15.96
C PRO A 22 -6.60 -2.62 16.15
N ALA A 23 -5.88 -2.95 17.22
CA ALA A 23 -5.80 -4.33 17.68
C ALA A 23 -7.16 -4.76 18.24
N GLU A 24 -7.55 -5.99 17.94
CA GLU A 24 -8.78 -6.64 18.38
C GLU A 24 -8.47 -7.82 19.32
N GLN A 25 -9.51 -8.29 20.01
CA GLN A 25 -9.40 -9.52 20.80
C GLN A 25 -9.19 -10.72 19.89
N ASN A 26 -8.58 -11.78 20.45
CA ASN A 26 -8.38 -13.03 19.72
C ASN A 26 -9.69 -13.52 19.08
N PRO A 27 -9.72 -13.71 17.73
CA PRO A 27 -10.93 -14.09 17.02
C PRO A 27 -11.37 -15.54 17.28
N GLY A 28 -10.61 -16.34 18.02
CA GLY A 28 -10.90 -17.73 18.36
C GLY A 28 -10.05 -18.71 17.56
N GLU A 29 -10.67 -19.76 17.00
CA GLU A 29 -9.98 -20.75 16.15
C GLU A 29 -9.29 -20.07 14.96
N PHE A 30 -7.97 -19.88 15.06
CA PHE A 30 -7.15 -19.17 14.07
C PHE A 30 -6.26 -20.16 13.30
N VAL A 31 -6.46 -20.23 12.00
CA VAL A 31 -5.66 -21.08 11.09
C VAL A 31 -4.64 -20.20 10.39
N VAL A 32 -3.36 -20.58 10.50
CA VAL A 32 -2.21 -19.86 9.93
C VAL A 32 -1.94 -20.32 8.50
N TYR A 33 -1.75 -19.37 7.59
CA TYR A 33 -1.47 -19.62 6.16
C TYR A 33 -0.09 -19.11 5.73
N ALA A 34 0.37 -18.01 6.33
CA ALA A 34 1.72 -17.51 6.12
C ALA A 34 2.28 -16.98 7.43
N GLU A 35 3.61 -17.08 7.58
CA GLU A 35 4.33 -16.61 8.76
C GLU A 35 5.61 -15.90 8.37
N HIS A 36 6.01 -14.95 9.20
CA HIS A 36 7.28 -14.27 9.10
C HIS A 36 7.82 -13.98 10.49
N THR A 37 9.15 -14.10 10.66
CA THR A 37 9.80 -13.79 11.94
C THR A 37 10.85 -12.72 11.72
N ASP A 38 10.64 -11.59 12.39
CA ASP A 38 11.68 -10.58 12.55
C ASP A 38 12.55 -10.98 13.75
N SER A 39 13.74 -11.48 13.44
CA SER A 39 14.68 -11.96 14.47
C SER A 39 15.35 -10.83 15.25
N ILE A 40 15.41 -9.61 14.70
CA ILE A 40 16.03 -8.45 15.35
C ILE A 40 15.12 -7.96 16.45
N HIS A 41 13.84 -7.77 16.13
CA HIS A 41 12.82 -7.29 17.07
C HIS A 41 12.13 -8.40 17.85
N LYS A 42 12.43 -9.68 17.54
CA LYS A 42 11.78 -10.87 18.12
C LYS A 42 10.26 -10.84 17.96
N ILE A 43 9.80 -10.37 16.80
CA ILE A 43 8.38 -10.31 16.46
C ILE A 43 8.05 -11.47 15.53
N HIS A 44 6.96 -12.17 15.82
CA HIS A 44 6.41 -13.20 14.96
C HIS A 44 5.08 -12.75 14.38
N TYR A 45 5.01 -12.69 13.04
CA TYR A 45 3.85 -12.30 12.27
C TYR A 45 3.19 -13.55 11.69
N GLN A 46 1.87 -13.64 11.80
CA GLN A 46 1.09 -14.71 11.18
C GLN A 46 -0.11 -14.12 10.45
N LEU A 47 -0.27 -14.52 9.20
CA LEU A 47 -1.46 -14.27 8.41
C LEU A 47 -2.36 -15.49 8.51
N GLY A 48 -3.62 -15.25 8.80
CA GLY A 48 -4.55 -16.35 8.97
C GLY A 48 -5.99 -15.93 9.04
N ARG A 49 -6.83 -16.91 9.38
CA ARG A 49 -8.28 -16.78 9.35
C ARG A 49 -8.93 -17.36 10.57
N HIS A 50 -10.08 -16.81 10.90
CA HIS A 50 -10.99 -17.49 11.80
C HIS A 50 -11.78 -18.57 11.05
N GLU A 51 -11.44 -19.84 11.27
CA GLU A 51 -12.11 -20.98 10.62
C GLU A 51 -12.65 -21.98 11.65
N PRO A 52 -13.85 -21.73 12.21
CA PRO A 52 -14.43 -22.65 13.17
C PRO A 52 -14.76 -24.00 12.50
N GLN A 53 -14.27 -25.10 13.06
CA GLN A 53 -14.42 -26.45 12.48
C GLN A 53 -15.89 -26.83 12.20
N ASP A 54 -16.79 -26.43 13.08
CA ASP A 54 -18.21 -26.79 13.05
C ASP A 54 -19.13 -25.74 12.41
N TYR A 55 -18.61 -24.59 11.98
CA TYR A 55 -19.44 -23.44 11.58
C TYR A 55 -18.97 -22.78 10.27
N THR A 56 -19.88 -22.07 9.62
CA THR A 56 -19.62 -21.11 8.54
C THR A 56 -20.20 -19.76 8.92
N PHE A 57 -19.64 -18.68 8.40
CA PHE A 57 -20.19 -17.32 8.54
C PHE A 57 -20.74 -16.88 7.20
N GLU A 58 -22.02 -16.49 7.18
CA GLU A 58 -22.75 -16.11 5.97
C GLU A 58 -23.34 -14.71 6.13
N ILE A 59 -23.46 -13.97 5.02
CA ILE A 59 -24.21 -12.70 4.97
C ILE A 59 -25.63 -13.04 4.55
N ASN A 60 -26.61 -12.77 5.42
CA ASN A 60 -28.00 -12.95 5.07
C ASN A 60 -28.49 -11.88 4.07
N LEU A 61 -29.72 -12.02 3.56
CA LEU A 61 -30.29 -11.08 2.60
C LEU A 61 -30.43 -9.63 3.12
N SER A 62 -30.29 -9.40 4.43
CA SER A 62 -30.29 -8.06 5.02
C SER A 62 -28.89 -7.48 5.25
N GLY A 63 -27.83 -8.16 4.81
CA GLY A 63 -26.45 -7.70 4.97
C GLY A 63 -25.88 -7.96 6.37
N GLN A 64 -26.58 -8.71 7.22
CA GLN A 64 -26.13 -9.04 8.57
C GLN A 64 -25.46 -10.41 8.60
N TRP A 65 -24.49 -10.53 9.50
CA TRP A 65 -23.70 -11.74 9.69
C TRP A 65 -24.45 -12.79 10.51
N GLU A 66 -24.46 -14.04 10.01
CA GLU A 66 -25.01 -15.20 10.72
C GLU A 66 -23.96 -16.31 10.82
N LYS A 67 -23.82 -16.87 12.04
CA LYS A 67 -23.00 -18.06 12.32
C LYS A 67 -23.87 -19.31 12.14
N ILE A 68 -23.57 -20.13 11.14
CA ILE A 68 -24.37 -21.30 10.78
C ILE A 68 -23.59 -22.56 11.09
N LYS A 69 -24.23 -23.54 11.76
CA LYS A 69 -23.61 -24.84 12.02
C LYS A 69 -23.51 -25.62 10.72
N ARG A 70 -22.32 -26.12 10.37
CA ARG A 70 -22.11 -26.95 9.19
C ARG A 70 -23.00 -28.19 9.29
N ASN A 71 -23.96 -28.32 8.38
CA ASN A 71 -24.76 -29.54 8.22
C ASN A 71 -24.21 -30.34 7.03
N PRO A 72 -23.60 -31.52 7.24
CA PRO A 72 -23.02 -32.35 6.18
C PRO A 72 -24.00 -32.77 5.07
N GLN A 73 -25.31 -32.66 5.33
CA GLN A 73 -26.39 -33.05 4.42
C GLN A 73 -26.86 -31.91 3.48
N ASN A 74 -26.46 -30.65 3.75
CA ASN A 74 -26.86 -29.48 2.96
C ASN A 74 -25.67 -28.91 2.14
N LYS A 75 -25.09 -29.74 1.26
CA LYS A 75 -23.91 -29.36 0.44
C LYS A 75 -24.20 -28.32 -0.66
N GLU A 76 -25.43 -27.86 -0.87
CA GLU A 76 -25.81 -27.08 -2.07
C GLU A 76 -26.34 -25.66 -1.83
N LYS A 77 -26.12 -25.07 -0.65
CA LYS A 77 -26.37 -23.63 -0.45
C LYS A 77 -25.13 -22.93 0.07
N PHE A 78 -24.16 -22.70 -0.80
CA PHE A 78 -23.05 -21.79 -0.48
C PHE A 78 -23.41 -20.41 -1.00
N VAL A 79 -23.93 -19.56 -0.11
CA VAL A 79 -24.06 -18.12 -0.35
C VAL A 79 -22.96 -17.44 0.47
N HIS A 80 -21.83 -17.18 -0.17
CA HIS A 80 -20.68 -16.45 0.39
C HIS A 80 -20.24 -16.84 1.82
N VAL A 81 -19.30 -17.78 1.92
CA VAL A 81 -18.57 -18.00 3.18
C VAL A 81 -17.61 -16.83 3.38
N SER A 82 -17.85 -16.03 4.42
CA SER A 82 -16.88 -15.03 4.86
C SER A 82 -15.80 -15.70 5.69
N ALA A 83 -14.55 -15.40 5.34
CA ALA A 83 -13.37 -15.90 6.02
C ALA A 83 -12.44 -14.72 6.34
N PRO A 84 -12.78 -13.90 7.36
CA PRO A 84 -12.02 -12.73 7.76
C PRO A 84 -10.54 -13.05 7.90
N ILE A 85 -9.71 -12.26 7.23
CA ILE A 85 -8.26 -12.38 7.27
C ILE A 85 -7.74 -11.47 8.36
N TYR A 86 -6.90 -12.02 9.23
CA TYR A 86 -6.24 -11.30 10.30
C TYR A 86 -4.72 -11.38 10.17
N LEU A 87 -4.06 -10.31 10.60
CA LEU A 87 -2.66 -10.32 11.00
C LEU A 87 -2.60 -10.54 12.51
N ARG A 88 -1.93 -11.61 12.93
CA ARG A 88 -1.53 -11.82 14.32
C ARG A 88 -0.07 -11.39 14.47
N ILE A 89 0.20 -10.55 15.47
CA ILE A 89 1.54 -10.09 15.82
C ILE A 89 1.82 -10.51 17.25
N GLN A 90 2.77 -11.42 17.40
CA GLN A 90 3.26 -11.86 18.69
C GLN A 90 4.61 -11.17 18.99
N HIS A 91 4.66 -10.46 20.11
CA HIS A 91 5.87 -9.82 20.63
C HIS A 91 5.92 -10.07 22.14
N ASP A 92 6.96 -10.77 22.59
CA ASP A 92 7.08 -11.29 23.96
C ASP A 92 5.83 -12.09 24.39
N GLU A 93 5.14 -11.65 25.46
CA GLU A 93 3.90 -12.25 25.98
C GLU A 93 2.64 -11.61 25.39
N THR A 94 2.78 -10.62 24.51
CA THR A 94 1.64 -9.92 23.91
C THR A 94 1.27 -10.52 22.56
N ASP A 95 -0.04 -10.67 22.35
CA ASP A 95 -0.62 -11.24 21.15
C ASP A 95 -1.73 -10.31 20.64
N ASN A 96 -1.46 -9.64 19.53
CA ASN A 96 -2.34 -8.65 18.94
C ASN A 96 -2.89 -9.15 17.61
N TYR A 97 -4.20 -9.03 17.42
CA TYR A 97 -4.87 -9.39 16.18
C TYR A 97 -5.36 -8.13 15.48
N TYR A 98 -5.17 -8.03 14.16
CA TYR A 98 -5.62 -6.92 13.35
C TYR A 98 -6.45 -7.45 12.19
N PHE A 99 -7.71 -7.02 12.08
CA PHE A 99 -8.54 -7.35 10.94
C PHE A 99 -8.02 -6.65 9.68
N LEU A 100 -7.66 -7.43 8.65
CA LEU A 100 -7.14 -6.89 7.39
C LEU A 100 -8.26 -6.70 6.37
N ASN A 101 -8.94 -7.80 6.01
CA ASN A 101 -9.91 -7.83 4.93
C ASN A 101 -10.92 -8.98 5.12
N SER A 102 -12.12 -8.82 4.56
CA SER A 102 -13.17 -9.86 4.50
C SER A 102 -13.06 -10.78 3.26
N TYR A 103 -12.06 -10.55 2.39
CA TYR A 103 -11.83 -11.31 1.17
C TYR A 103 -11.43 -12.77 1.43
N TYR A 104 -11.84 -13.68 0.54
CA TYR A 104 -11.75 -15.12 0.72
C TYR A 104 -10.44 -15.76 0.22
N ASP A 105 -9.47 -14.99 -0.28
CA ASP A 105 -8.19 -15.53 -0.76
C ASP A 105 -7.00 -15.12 0.14
N VAL A 106 -6.77 -15.88 1.22
CA VAL A 106 -5.69 -15.61 2.19
C VAL A 106 -4.34 -16.04 1.64
N ASP A 107 -4.33 -16.96 0.68
CA ASP A 107 -3.12 -17.44 0.00
C ASP A 107 -2.45 -16.33 -0.81
N MET A 108 -3.19 -15.26 -1.13
CA MET A 108 -2.66 -14.06 -1.78
C MET A 108 -2.03 -13.06 -0.80
N PHE A 109 -2.15 -13.29 0.51
CA PHE A 109 -1.46 -12.50 1.51
C PHE A 109 -0.05 -13.01 1.74
N SER A 110 0.90 -12.08 1.86
CA SER A 110 2.31 -12.39 2.05
C SER A 110 3.04 -11.30 2.82
N PHE A 111 4.25 -11.65 3.26
CA PHE A 111 5.23 -10.72 3.82
C PHE A 111 6.32 -10.47 2.76
N PRO A 112 6.13 -9.51 1.84
CA PRO A 112 7.12 -9.26 0.81
C PRO A 112 8.42 -8.77 1.44
N GLY A 113 9.55 -9.27 0.93
CA GLY A 113 10.86 -8.88 1.41
C GLY A 113 11.15 -7.40 1.12
N LEU A 114 11.24 -6.60 2.18
CA LEU A 114 11.64 -5.20 2.13
C LEU A 114 12.67 -4.97 3.24
N PRO A 115 13.93 -4.60 2.93
CA PRO A 115 14.92 -4.34 3.96
C PRO A 115 14.57 -3.06 4.71
N SER A 116 14.06 -3.19 5.93
CA SER A 116 13.75 -2.12 6.87
C SER A 116 13.94 -2.66 8.28
N ASP A 117 14.48 -1.83 9.18
CA ASP A 117 14.54 -2.16 10.60
C ASP A 117 13.25 -1.74 11.33
N ASN A 118 12.41 -0.87 10.75
CA ASN A 118 11.28 -0.26 11.48
C ASN A 118 9.91 -0.60 10.88
N LEU A 119 9.87 -1.23 9.71
CA LEU A 119 8.65 -1.44 8.94
C LEU A 119 8.50 -2.89 8.51
N GLN A 120 7.31 -3.45 8.72
CA GLN A 120 6.88 -4.69 8.08
C GLN A 120 5.76 -4.39 7.07
N ILE A 121 5.93 -4.88 5.85
CA ILE A 121 4.87 -4.81 4.83
C ILE A 121 4.06 -6.10 4.88
N ILE A 122 2.74 -5.94 4.80
CA ILE A 122 1.79 -7.03 4.64
C ILE A 122 1.06 -6.77 3.33
N ALA A 123 1.26 -7.61 2.32
CA ALA A 123 0.67 -7.42 1.00
C ALA A 123 -0.36 -8.50 0.71
N GLY A 124 -1.60 -8.10 0.44
CA GLY A 124 -2.63 -8.93 -0.15
C GLY A 124 -2.69 -8.73 -1.67
N ARG A 125 -3.73 -9.26 -2.30
CA ARG A 125 -4.06 -8.93 -3.70
C ARG A 125 -4.69 -7.53 -3.74
N TYR A 126 -4.15 -6.63 -4.56
CA TYR A 126 -4.62 -5.24 -4.77
C TYR A 126 -4.38 -4.25 -3.63
N ALA A 127 -4.15 -4.72 -2.41
CA ALA A 127 -3.93 -3.86 -1.25
C ALA A 127 -2.72 -4.31 -0.42
N PHE A 128 -2.12 -3.37 0.31
CA PHE A 128 -1.09 -3.65 1.29
C PHE A 128 -1.27 -2.80 2.54
N TYR A 129 -0.54 -3.16 3.58
CA TYR A 129 -0.53 -2.51 4.88
C TYR A 129 0.91 -2.31 5.33
N ILE A 130 1.14 -1.26 6.12
CA ILE A 130 2.44 -0.96 6.71
C ILE A 130 2.29 -1.08 8.23
N TYR A 131 2.99 -2.04 8.82
CA TYR A 131 3.17 -2.11 10.25
C TYR A 131 4.42 -1.34 10.64
N ASN A 132 4.27 -0.34 11.50
CA ASN A 132 5.39 0.38 12.10
C ASN A 132 5.75 -0.29 13.42
N ILE A 133 6.96 -0.84 13.50
CA ILE A 133 7.45 -1.64 14.63
C ILE A 133 7.59 -0.78 15.89
N ASP A 134 8.24 0.38 15.78
CA ASP A 134 8.46 1.30 16.92
C ASP A 134 7.15 1.79 17.55
N LYS A 135 6.17 2.13 16.71
CA LYS A 135 4.87 2.66 17.14
C LYS A 135 3.86 1.56 17.43
N GLN A 136 4.16 0.32 17.07
CA GLN A 136 3.27 -0.85 17.16
C GLN A 136 1.89 -0.60 16.53
N THR A 137 1.87 0.03 15.36
CA THR A 137 0.65 0.44 14.69
C THR A 137 0.58 -0.07 13.27
N LEU A 138 -0.60 -0.50 12.85
CA LEU A 138 -0.89 -0.92 11.49
C LEU A 138 -1.63 0.20 10.73
N SER A 139 -1.16 0.54 9.53
CA SER A 139 -1.89 1.46 8.64
C SER A 139 -3.25 0.90 8.25
N ASN A 140 -4.16 1.76 7.79
CA ASN A 140 -5.31 1.32 6.99
C ASN A 140 -4.86 0.60 5.70
N GLU A 141 -5.83 -0.02 5.04
CA GLU A 141 -5.66 -0.60 3.70
C GLU A 141 -5.17 0.46 2.71
N LEU A 142 -4.07 0.14 2.02
CA LEU A 142 -3.47 0.98 0.99
C LEU A 142 -3.64 0.30 -0.36
N ILE A 143 -4.35 0.96 -1.27
CA ILE A 143 -4.59 0.49 -2.64
C ILE A 143 -3.85 1.44 -3.58
N PRO A 144 -2.74 1.02 -4.20
CA PRO A 144 -2.06 1.80 -5.22
C PRO A 144 -2.94 2.06 -6.44
N GLY A 145 -2.69 3.17 -7.11
CA GLY A 145 -3.17 3.37 -8.48
C GLY A 145 -4.69 3.44 -8.59
N LEU A 146 -5.36 4.17 -7.68
CA LEU A 146 -6.82 4.42 -7.71
C LEU A 146 -7.37 4.95 -9.07
N ASN A 147 -6.53 5.24 -10.07
CA ASN A 147 -6.89 5.63 -11.43
C ASN A 147 -6.05 4.94 -12.54
N GLN A 148 -5.40 3.80 -12.27
CA GLN A 148 -4.37 3.20 -13.14
C GLN A 148 -4.67 1.77 -13.60
N TYR A 149 -5.90 1.31 -13.37
CA TYR A 149 -6.28 -0.08 -13.59
C TYR A 149 -6.22 -0.47 -15.08
N GLU A 150 -5.32 -1.40 -15.41
CA GLU A 150 -5.17 -2.05 -16.72
C GLU A 150 -5.67 -3.50 -16.66
N GLY A 151 -6.91 -3.72 -16.19
CA GLY A 151 -7.61 -5.00 -16.31
C GLY A 151 -7.31 -6.05 -15.23
N GLU A 152 -8.23 -7.02 -15.13
CA GLU A 152 -8.19 -8.16 -14.20
C GLU A 152 -7.73 -9.41 -14.94
N ASP A 153 -6.57 -9.95 -14.53
CA ASP A 153 -6.16 -11.32 -14.85
C ASP A 153 -5.77 -12.06 -13.56
N ALA A 154 -5.27 -13.29 -13.71
CA ALA A 154 -4.90 -14.14 -12.56
C ALA A 154 -3.74 -13.58 -11.71
N ILE A 155 -2.97 -12.63 -12.23
CA ILE A 155 -1.79 -12.04 -11.57
C ILE A 155 -1.98 -10.56 -11.21
N SER A 156 -3.06 -9.92 -11.67
CA SER A 156 -3.38 -8.54 -11.31
C SER A 156 -3.44 -8.36 -9.79
N GLY A 157 -2.87 -7.26 -9.32
CA GLY A 157 -2.83 -6.90 -7.90
C GLY A 157 -1.65 -7.46 -7.12
N LEU A 158 -0.76 -8.25 -7.75
CA LEU A 158 0.46 -8.74 -7.09
C LEU A 158 1.53 -7.65 -7.01
N TYR A 159 2.18 -7.56 -5.85
CA TYR A 159 3.23 -6.60 -5.55
C TYR A 159 4.61 -7.13 -5.95
N SER A 160 5.42 -6.25 -6.53
CA SER A 160 6.77 -6.54 -6.96
C SER A 160 7.62 -5.28 -6.89
N GLY A 161 8.94 -5.43 -6.91
CA GLY A 161 9.83 -4.29 -6.99
C GLY A 161 9.83 -3.34 -5.79
N LEU A 162 9.34 -3.76 -4.60
CA LEU A 162 9.23 -2.88 -3.45
C LEU A 162 10.61 -2.31 -3.06
N THR A 163 10.68 -1.00 -2.83
CA THR A 163 11.95 -0.31 -2.51
C THR A 163 11.68 0.93 -1.65
N LEU A 164 12.44 1.07 -0.57
CA LEU A 164 12.46 2.26 0.28
C LEU A 164 13.44 3.31 -0.29
N PHE A 165 13.06 4.58 -0.20
CA PHE A 165 13.87 5.70 -0.66
C PHE A 165 13.87 6.86 0.34
N ASP A 166 15.01 7.58 0.39
CA ASP A 166 15.21 8.76 1.24
C ASP A 166 14.97 8.50 2.74
N ASN A 167 15.70 7.52 3.30
CA ASN A 167 15.61 7.10 4.71
C ASN A 167 14.18 6.69 5.11
N GLU A 168 13.60 5.75 4.36
CA GLU A 168 12.24 5.24 4.60
C GLU A 168 11.14 6.31 4.53
N LYS A 169 11.41 7.43 3.86
CA LYS A 169 10.38 8.46 3.63
C LYS A 169 9.41 8.05 2.53
N PHE A 170 9.90 7.33 1.51
CA PHE A 170 9.08 6.87 0.40
C PHE A 170 9.14 5.36 0.24
N LEU A 171 7.98 4.77 -0.05
CA LEU A 171 7.85 3.38 -0.49
C LEU A 171 7.41 3.37 -1.95
N LEU A 172 8.26 2.82 -2.81
CA LEU A 172 7.99 2.64 -4.23
C LEU A 172 7.85 1.17 -4.56
N GLY A 173 7.12 0.86 -5.62
CA GLY A 173 6.98 -0.51 -6.10
C GLY A 173 6.19 -0.58 -7.39
N ASN A 174 5.94 -1.80 -7.84
CA ASN A 174 5.14 -2.10 -9.01
C ASN A 174 4.04 -3.10 -8.64
N VAL A 175 2.79 -2.76 -8.98
CA VAL A 175 1.65 -3.67 -8.88
C VAL A 175 1.28 -4.16 -10.28
N GLN A 176 1.18 -5.47 -10.44
CA GLN A 176 0.76 -6.08 -11.70
C GLN A 176 -0.63 -5.57 -12.10
N GLY A 177 -0.74 -5.00 -13.31
CA GLY A 177 -1.98 -4.41 -13.83
C GLY A 177 -2.29 -2.98 -13.34
N PHE A 178 -1.47 -2.38 -12.47
CA PHE A 178 -1.67 -1.02 -11.95
C PHE A 178 -0.44 -0.12 -12.18
N GLY A 179 0.74 -0.72 -12.37
CA GLY A 179 1.97 0.01 -12.68
C GLY A 179 2.76 0.41 -11.45
N VAL A 180 3.57 1.48 -11.59
CA VAL A 180 4.54 1.91 -10.59
C VAL A 180 3.94 2.94 -9.64
N PHE A 181 3.96 2.64 -8.35
CA PHE A 181 3.45 3.54 -7.33
C PHE A 181 4.57 4.16 -6.50
N CYS A 182 4.22 5.24 -5.78
CA CYS A 182 5.08 5.87 -4.78
C CYS A 182 4.21 6.42 -3.64
N PHE A 183 4.41 5.94 -2.41
CA PHE A 183 3.78 6.49 -1.22
C PHE A 183 4.79 7.33 -0.43
N ASP A 184 4.39 8.53 0.02
CA ASP A 184 5.00 9.19 1.18
C ASP A 184 4.54 8.45 2.45
N ILE A 185 5.49 7.84 3.13
CA ILE A 185 5.30 7.08 4.36
C ILE A 185 5.96 7.74 5.57
N SER A 186 6.36 9.02 5.45
CA SER A 186 6.87 9.82 6.58
C SER A 186 5.93 9.82 7.78
N ASN A 187 4.61 9.71 7.52
CA ASN A 187 3.62 9.33 8.50
C ASN A 187 2.99 7.97 8.15
N THR A 188 3.56 6.89 8.69
CA THR A 188 3.07 5.51 8.48
C THR A 188 1.62 5.27 8.91
N ALA A 189 1.05 6.13 9.77
CA ALA A 189 -0.35 6.06 10.14
C ALA A 189 -1.29 6.60 9.05
N LYS A 190 -0.79 7.45 8.16
CA LYS A 190 -1.52 8.04 7.04
C LYS A 190 -0.63 8.16 5.80
N PRO A 191 -0.20 7.03 5.22
CA PRO A 191 0.56 7.06 3.97
C PRO A 191 -0.23 7.79 2.88
N VAL A 192 0.46 8.55 2.04
CA VAL A 192 -0.17 9.29 0.94
C VAL A 192 0.48 8.89 -0.37
N GLU A 193 -0.32 8.38 -1.30
CA GLU A 193 0.15 8.08 -2.64
C GLU A 193 0.46 9.36 -3.41
N LEU A 194 1.65 9.43 -4.00
CA LEU A 194 2.01 10.45 -4.98
C LEU A 194 1.51 10.01 -6.36
N LYS A 195 0.82 10.92 -7.04
CA LYS A 195 0.35 10.67 -8.41
C LYS A 195 1.56 10.37 -9.32
N GLN A 196 1.45 9.27 -10.05
CA GLN A 196 2.39 8.90 -11.09
C GLN A 196 2.17 9.76 -12.34
N HIS A 197 3.27 10.12 -13.00
CA HIS A 197 3.27 10.78 -14.30
C HIS A 197 4.17 10.01 -15.28
N CYS A 198 3.61 9.66 -16.43
CA CYS A 198 4.30 8.99 -17.52
C CYS A 198 3.79 9.49 -18.88
N THR A 199 4.57 9.23 -19.93
CA THR A 199 4.24 9.56 -21.33
C THR A 199 3.69 8.37 -22.11
N LYS A 200 3.88 7.15 -21.59
CA LYS A 200 3.37 5.89 -22.15
C LYS A 200 2.63 5.13 -21.07
N ASP A 201 1.55 4.46 -21.48
CA ASP A 201 0.76 3.60 -20.60
C ASP A 201 1.55 2.32 -20.26
N GLN A 202 2.22 1.75 -21.25
CA GLN A 202 3.04 0.54 -21.08
C GLN A 202 4.41 0.85 -20.47
N ASN A 203 4.85 0.04 -19.50
CA ASN A 203 6.22 0.07 -18.97
C ASN A 203 7.20 -0.57 -19.96
N ASP A 204 7.90 0.27 -20.73
CA ASP A 204 8.96 -0.08 -21.68
C ASP A 204 10.36 0.28 -21.14
N GLY A 205 10.47 0.48 -19.83
CA GLY A 205 11.70 0.94 -19.18
C GLY A 205 11.90 2.45 -19.22
N GLN A 206 10.86 3.25 -19.40
CA GLN A 206 10.89 4.68 -19.13
C GLN A 206 10.94 4.97 -17.62
N PHE A 207 11.25 6.22 -17.27
CA PHE A 207 11.03 6.75 -15.94
C PHE A 207 9.56 7.14 -15.73
N TYR A 208 9.15 6.98 -14.49
CA TYR A 208 7.93 7.52 -13.90
C TYR A 208 8.31 8.70 -13.02
N ALA A 209 7.60 9.81 -13.18
CA ALA A 209 7.80 11.01 -12.36
C ALA A 209 6.74 11.09 -11.26
N PHE A 210 7.16 11.51 -10.07
CA PHE A 210 6.31 11.80 -8.92
C PHE A 210 6.66 13.19 -8.38
N PHE A 211 5.64 13.99 -8.14
CA PHE A 211 5.81 15.34 -7.60
C PHE A 211 5.45 15.35 -6.11
N TYR A 212 6.46 15.47 -5.27
CA TYR A 212 6.29 15.53 -3.83
C TYR A 212 6.05 16.98 -3.38
N PRO A 213 4.86 17.33 -2.87
CA PRO A 213 4.54 18.70 -2.51
C PRO A 213 5.29 19.16 -1.26
N LYS A 214 5.75 20.41 -1.28
CA LYS A 214 6.35 21.14 -0.16
C LYS A 214 5.48 22.37 0.16
N VAL A 215 6.02 23.27 0.99
CA VAL A 215 5.40 24.58 1.26
C VAL A 215 5.42 25.47 0.01
N HIS A 216 4.41 26.35 -0.10
CA HIS A 216 4.34 27.40 -1.14
C HIS A 216 4.54 26.92 -2.59
N GLU A 217 3.80 25.90 -3.03
CA GLU A 217 3.82 25.39 -4.43
C GLU A 217 5.22 24.96 -4.91
N SER A 218 6.09 24.63 -3.95
CA SER A 218 7.39 24.01 -4.18
C SER A 218 7.22 22.49 -4.25
N PHE A 219 7.99 21.83 -5.12
CA PHE A 219 7.94 20.39 -5.30
C PHE A 219 9.34 19.79 -5.39
N ASP A 220 9.54 18.63 -4.76
CA ASP A 220 10.63 17.74 -5.12
C ASP A 220 10.15 16.83 -6.25
N ILE A 221 11.00 16.62 -7.25
CA ILE A 221 10.71 15.77 -8.40
C ILE A 221 11.47 14.46 -8.22
N ILE A 222 10.74 13.38 -8.02
CA ILE A 222 11.30 12.03 -7.88
C ILE A 222 11.09 11.30 -9.20
N LEU A 223 12.16 10.71 -9.73
CA LEU A 223 12.07 9.79 -10.85
C LEU A 223 12.32 8.36 -10.35
N ALA A 224 11.50 7.43 -10.81
CA ALA A 224 11.68 6.02 -10.57
C ALA A 224 11.54 5.22 -11.87
N LYS A 225 12.31 4.15 -12.00
CA LYS A 225 12.24 3.20 -13.11
C LYS A 225 12.37 1.80 -12.53
N THR A 226 11.56 0.86 -12.99
CA THR A 226 11.66 -0.55 -12.59
C THR A 226 12.98 -1.16 -13.07
N ASP A 227 13.44 -2.25 -12.44
CA ASP A 227 14.45 -3.05 -13.12
C ASP A 227 13.87 -3.57 -14.47
N VAL A 228 14.74 -3.84 -15.44
CA VAL A 228 14.31 -4.27 -16.78
C VAL A 228 14.17 -5.79 -16.89
N SER A 229 14.40 -6.51 -15.80
CA SER A 229 14.48 -7.97 -15.80
C SER A 229 13.45 -8.56 -14.85
N SER A 230 12.42 -9.19 -15.42
CA SER A 230 11.47 -9.94 -14.61
C SER A 230 12.17 -11.07 -13.86
N VAL A 231 11.78 -11.28 -12.60
CA VAL A 231 12.26 -12.41 -11.79
C VAL A 231 11.64 -13.74 -12.23
N SER A 232 10.55 -13.70 -13.00
CA SER A 232 9.90 -14.88 -13.55
C SER A 232 9.93 -14.83 -15.08
N PRO A 233 10.39 -15.88 -15.78
CA PRO A 233 10.31 -15.95 -17.23
C PRO A 233 8.85 -16.06 -17.73
N ASN A 234 7.92 -16.43 -16.85
CA ASN A 234 6.52 -16.67 -17.19
C ASN A 234 5.60 -15.49 -16.84
N ILE A 235 6.08 -14.54 -16.03
CA ILE A 235 5.31 -13.37 -15.61
C ILE A 235 6.05 -12.13 -16.09
N ASN A 236 5.48 -11.46 -17.07
CA ASN A 236 6.04 -10.20 -17.55
C ASN A 236 5.96 -9.14 -16.44
N ARG A 237 6.94 -8.24 -16.40
CA ARG A 237 6.97 -7.07 -15.51
C ARG A 237 6.93 -7.40 -14.01
N PHE A 238 7.31 -8.61 -13.61
CA PHE A 238 7.40 -8.99 -12.20
C PHE A 238 8.81 -8.74 -11.68
N TYR A 239 9.03 -7.58 -11.08
CA TYR A 239 10.37 -7.04 -10.82
C TYR A 239 10.90 -7.40 -9.44
N LYS A 240 12.22 -7.50 -9.29
CA LYS A 240 12.84 -7.75 -7.98
C LYS A 240 12.85 -6.49 -7.13
N LYS A 241 13.21 -5.37 -7.74
CA LYS A 241 13.29 -4.05 -7.11
C LYS A 241 13.04 -2.93 -8.12
N MET A 242 12.93 -1.70 -7.63
CA MET A 242 13.11 -0.54 -8.50
C MET A 242 14.57 -0.47 -8.97
N GLY A 243 14.78 -0.25 -10.27
CA GLY A 243 16.11 -0.21 -10.89
C GLY A 243 16.84 1.09 -10.53
N THR A 244 16.22 2.23 -10.85
CA THR A 244 16.76 3.56 -10.56
C THR A 244 15.72 4.39 -9.85
N ILE A 245 16.08 4.98 -8.71
CA ILE A 245 15.29 6.00 -8.01
C ILE A 245 16.19 7.18 -7.69
N LYS A 246 15.77 8.39 -8.03
CA LYS A 246 16.53 9.61 -7.73
C LYS A 246 15.63 10.83 -7.56
N TYR A 247 16.12 11.80 -6.81
CA TYR A 247 15.65 13.18 -6.96
C TYR A 247 16.23 13.75 -8.26
N LEU A 248 15.36 14.18 -9.16
CA LEU A 248 15.75 14.90 -10.37
C LEU A 248 16.02 16.37 -10.06
N ALA A 249 15.15 16.97 -9.26
CA ALA A 249 15.26 18.33 -8.77
C ALA A 249 14.56 18.44 -7.42
N LYS A 250 14.96 19.43 -6.62
CA LYS A 250 14.37 19.73 -5.32
C LYS A 250 13.94 21.18 -5.26
N ASP A 251 12.92 21.44 -4.45
CA ASP A 251 12.40 22.77 -4.18
C ASP A 251 12.05 23.60 -5.43
N ILE A 252 11.45 22.94 -6.44
CA ILE A 252 11.06 23.57 -7.70
C ILE A 252 9.67 24.18 -7.57
N GLN A 253 9.58 25.46 -7.91
CA GLN A 253 8.32 26.20 -7.97
C GLN A 253 7.57 25.85 -9.25
N LEU A 254 6.39 25.23 -9.13
CA LEU A 254 5.56 24.85 -10.26
C LEU A 254 4.19 25.53 -10.16
N ASP A 255 3.62 25.87 -11.32
CA ASP A 255 2.23 26.32 -11.36
C ASP A 255 1.31 25.13 -11.05
N THR A 256 0.27 25.38 -10.26
CA THR A 256 -0.67 24.33 -9.83
C THR A 256 -2.10 24.63 -10.25
N ASN A 257 -2.89 23.57 -10.39
CA ASN A 257 -4.33 23.67 -10.63
C ASN A 257 -5.11 23.95 -9.33
N SER A 258 -6.43 24.01 -9.40
CA SER A 258 -7.31 24.29 -8.24
C SER A 258 -7.20 23.27 -7.10
N VAL A 259 -6.65 22.08 -7.35
CA VAL A 259 -6.41 21.03 -6.35
C VAL A 259 -4.93 20.93 -5.95
N LYS A 260 -4.12 21.95 -6.24
CA LYS A 260 -2.69 22.05 -5.90
C LYS A 260 -1.81 20.97 -6.53
N GLN A 261 -2.22 20.40 -7.66
CA GLN A 261 -1.37 19.50 -8.45
C GLN A 261 -0.61 20.30 -9.53
N PRO A 262 0.64 19.93 -9.85
CA PRO A 262 1.39 20.58 -10.93
C PRO A 262 0.64 20.54 -12.27
N ILE A 263 0.67 21.66 -13.00
CA ILE A 263 0.14 21.74 -14.36
C ILE A 263 1.20 21.25 -15.33
N TYR A 264 0.85 20.24 -16.13
CA TYR A 264 1.76 19.66 -17.11
C TYR A 264 1.05 19.22 -18.39
N THR A 265 1.81 19.08 -19.47
CA THR A 265 1.36 18.45 -20.72
C THR A 265 2.41 17.46 -21.23
N ASN A 266 1.96 16.39 -21.87
CA ASN A 266 2.84 15.41 -22.51
C ASN A 266 3.18 15.90 -23.92
N GLN A 267 4.47 15.90 -24.29
CA GLN A 267 4.93 16.15 -25.66
C GLN A 267 5.95 15.06 -26.04
N GLY A 268 5.51 14.04 -26.76
CA GLY A 268 6.35 12.87 -27.06
C GLY A 268 6.78 12.17 -25.77
N ASP A 269 8.10 12.04 -25.57
CA ASP A 269 8.70 11.43 -24.38
C ASP A 269 8.91 12.41 -23.21
N ASP A 270 8.43 13.65 -23.35
CA ASP A 270 8.64 14.70 -22.37
C ASP A 270 7.38 15.07 -21.58
N LEU A 271 7.58 15.38 -20.29
CA LEU A 271 6.64 16.15 -19.48
C LEU A 271 7.04 17.62 -19.50
N LEU A 272 6.15 18.47 -20.00
CA LEU A 272 6.32 19.92 -19.94
C LEU A 272 5.60 20.47 -18.72
N LEU A 273 6.35 21.07 -17.81
CA LEU A 273 5.85 21.64 -16.56
C LEU A 273 5.86 23.17 -16.66
N ARG A 274 4.75 23.78 -16.24
CA ARG A 274 4.69 25.23 -16.12
C ARG A 274 5.31 25.69 -14.81
N SER A 275 6.11 26.74 -14.89
CA SER A 275 6.72 27.39 -13.74
C SER A 275 6.72 28.90 -13.94
N ARG A 276 6.61 29.64 -12.83
CA ARG A 276 6.60 31.11 -12.83
C ARG A 276 7.83 31.76 -13.46
N ARG A 277 8.97 31.06 -13.51
CA ARG A 277 10.23 31.61 -14.03
C ARG A 277 10.50 31.21 -15.47
N SER A 278 10.35 29.93 -15.77
CA SER A 278 10.65 29.34 -17.07
C SER A 278 10.07 27.93 -17.11
N ASP A 279 9.43 27.56 -18.22
CA ASP A 279 8.88 26.22 -18.38
C ASP A 279 10.00 25.17 -18.29
N LEU A 280 9.70 24.04 -17.66
CA LEU A 280 10.64 22.94 -17.47
C LEU A 280 10.22 21.77 -18.35
N GLN A 281 11.20 21.09 -18.92
CA GLN A 281 11.01 19.88 -19.71
C GLN A 281 11.71 18.72 -19.02
N ILE A 282 10.97 17.67 -18.70
CA ILE A 282 11.52 16.42 -18.16
C ILE A 282 11.41 15.36 -19.25
N ASN A 283 12.56 14.88 -19.73
CA ASN A 283 12.59 13.73 -20.62
C ASN A 283 12.50 12.44 -19.80
N LEU A 284 11.45 11.65 -20.01
CA LEU A 284 11.22 10.42 -19.23
C LEU A 284 11.98 9.20 -19.76
N ILE A 285 12.66 9.29 -20.90
CA ILE A 285 13.55 8.21 -21.37
C ILE A 285 14.91 8.33 -20.69
N ASP A 286 15.50 9.53 -20.74
CA ASP A 286 16.84 9.78 -20.21
C ASP A 286 16.83 10.19 -18.73
N GLY A 287 15.67 10.63 -18.21
CA GLY A 287 15.51 11.09 -16.84
C GLY A 287 16.31 12.37 -16.57
N ILE A 288 16.24 13.32 -17.50
CA ILE A 288 16.94 14.63 -17.48
C ILE A 288 15.90 15.75 -17.45
N ILE A 289 16.25 16.87 -16.80
CA ILE A 289 15.46 18.10 -16.78
C ILE A 289 16.21 19.23 -17.50
N SER A 290 15.50 19.99 -18.33
CA SER A 290 16.00 21.19 -19.01
C SER A 290 15.02 22.36 -18.86
N ILE A 291 15.54 23.58 -19.03
CA ILE A 291 14.75 24.81 -19.10
C ILE A 291 14.39 25.05 -20.57
N LYS A 292 13.13 25.43 -20.83
CA LYS A 292 12.62 25.76 -22.16
C LYS A 292 12.49 27.26 -22.37
#